data_AF-A0A1C5U051-F1
#
_entry.id   AF-A0A1C5U051-F1
#
_cell.length_a   1.000
_cell.length_b   1.000
_cell.length_c   1.000
_cell.angle_alpha   90.00
_cell.angle_beta   90.00
_cell.angle_gamma   90.00
#
_symmetry.space_group_name_H-M   'P 1'
#
loop_
_entity.id
_entity.type
_entity.pdbx_description
1 polymer ?
#
loop_
_entity_poly.entity_id
_entity_poly.type
_entity_poly.pdbx_seq_one_letter_code
_entity_poly.pdbx_strand_id
1 'polypeptide(L)'
;MIISVGHNLAKYFIKNKKYKNVIMGVIIAATVILAMLMGSINSLVSNWESNRLLTIIIKAGRQLFAPYLVYLTGMLLKRVSINTFIQNRRGVCCIISFIMLVFMSKIGRIDLSMGIITNIFFFMLASILGWLFVMSIGYSIVGENVLSKGLEYMGKQTMCIIALHLISFKLVSVFYLLITNSDFMLLASFPVLDKTNRILWVFYSLVGVFLPLLLDMFYRKCKKRYGMKKV
;
A
#
# COMPACT_ATOMS: atom_id res chain seq x y z
N MET A 1 38.30 15.56 3.80
CA MET A 1 38.27 16.05 2.41
C MET A 1 37.42 15.16 1.48
N ILE A 2 37.60 13.84 1.49
CA ILE A 2 36.87 12.86 0.63
C ILE A 2 35.33 12.91 0.82
N ILE A 3 34.85 13.03 2.07
CA ILE A 3 33.41 13.06 2.40
C ILE A 3 32.73 14.35 1.88
N SER A 4 33.46 15.48 1.87
CA SER A 4 32.96 16.78 1.38
C SER A 4 32.85 16.81 -0.15
N VAL A 5 33.83 16.23 -0.84
CA VAL A 5 33.81 16.09 -2.31
C VAL A 5 32.67 15.18 -2.75
N GLY A 6 32.44 14.06 -2.06
CA GLY A 6 31.31 13.16 -2.31
C GLY A 6 29.95 13.83 -2.11
N HIS A 7 29.79 14.63 -1.05
CA HIS A 7 28.55 15.36 -0.78
C HIS A 7 28.25 16.44 -1.85
N ASN A 8 29.27 17.15 -2.32
CA ASN A 8 29.11 18.18 -3.37
C ASN A 8 28.86 17.56 -4.76
N LEU A 9 29.49 16.44 -5.08
CA LEU A 9 29.19 15.66 -6.29
C LEU A 9 27.75 15.12 -6.28
N ALA A 10 27.31 14.54 -5.15
CA ALA A 10 25.94 14.07 -4.99
C ALA A 10 24.92 15.21 -5.20
N LYS A 11 25.17 16.39 -4.60
CA LYS A 11 24.35 17.59 -4.81
C LYS A 11 24.33 18.04 -6.28
N TYR A 12 25.47 17.97 -6.97
CA TYR A 12 25.60 18.36 -8.38
C TYR A 12 24.79 17.44 -9.31
N PHE A 13 24.87 16.12 -9.09
CA PHE A 13 24.11 15.14 -9.85
C PHE A 13 22.60 15.20 -9.59
N ILE A 14 22.17 15.53 -8.35
CA ILE A 14 20.75 15.68 -7.98
C ILE A 14 20.14 16.95 -8.61
N LYS A 15 20.92 18.03 -8.77
CA LYS A 15 20.44 19.33 -9.29
C LYS A 15 20.18 19.31 -10.80
N ASN A 16 20.84 18.43 -11.56
CA ASN A 16 20.77 18.43 -13.01
C ASN A 16 19.77 17.39 -13.55
N LYS A 17 18.73 17.85 -14.28
CA LYS A 17 17.56 17.05 -14.69
C LYS A 17 17.92 15.82 -15.55
N LYS A 18 19.00 15.90 -16.34
CA LYS A 18 19.52 14.79 -17.16
C LYS A 18 20.12 13.69 -16.29
N TYR A 19 20.94 14.06 -15.30
CA TYR A 19 21.60 13.12 -14.39
C TYR A 19 20.62 12.51 -13.37
N LYS A 20 19.59 13.25 -12.95
CA LYS A 20 18.51 12.73 -12.12
C LYS A 20 17.77 11.56 -12.79
N ASN A 21 17.57 11.60 -14.11
CA ASN A 21 16.96 10.50 -14.86
C ASN A 21 17.90 9.31 -15.01
N VAL A 22 19.20 9.55 -15.23
CA VAL A 22 20.23 8.48 -15.29
C VAL A 22 20.37 7.78 -13.93
N ILE A 23 20.45 8.53 -12.83
CA ILE A 23 20.52 7.99 -11.46
C ILE A 23 19.26 7.19 -11.13
N MET A 24 18.08 7.71 -11.48
CA MET A 24 16.83 6.96 -11.31
C MET A 24 16.86 5.65 -12.12
N GLY A 25 17.37 5.68 -13.36
CA GLY A 25 17.54 4.49 -14.20
C GLY A 25 18.49 3.45 -13.59
N VAL A 26 19.61 3.88 -13.01
CA VAL A 26 20.56 3.00 -12.31
C VAL A 26 19.93 2.38 -11.05
N ILE A 27 19.16 3.17 -10.28
CA ILE A 27 18.42 2.67 -9.10
C ILE A 27 17.35 1.64 -9.53
N ILE A 28 16.62 1.91 -10.61
CA ILE A 28 15.65 0.96 -11.16
C ILE A 28 16.35 -0.32 -11.60
N ALA A 29 17.44 -0.23 -12.37
CA ALA A 29 18.18 -1.40 -12.83
C ALA A 29 18.74 -2.22 -11.66
N ALA A 30 19.33 -1.57 -10.66
CA ALA A 30 19.85 -2.24 -9.46
C ALA A 30 18.74 -2.95 -8.67
N THR A 31 17.58 -2.32 -8.51
CA THR A 31 16.45 -2.94 -7.79
C THR A 31 15.78 -4.06 -8.57
N VAL A 32 15.74 -3.99 -9.90
CA VAL A 32 15.27 -5.09 -10.77
C VAL A 32 16.22 -6.29 -10.66
N ILE A 33 17.54 -6.05 -10.77
CA ILE A 33 18.56 -7.10 -10.65
C ILE A 33 18.48 -7.77 -9.28
N LEU A 34 18.37 -6.98 -8.21
CA LEU A 34 18.28 -7.50 -6.84
C LEU A 34 16.98 -8.29 -6.61
N ALA A 35 15.86 -7.83 -7.16
CA ALA A 35 14.59 -8.55 -7.10
C ALA A 35 14.60 -9.86 -7.92
N MET A 36 15.27 -9.87 -9.08
CA MET A 36 15.49 -11.08 -9.88
C MET A 36 16.39 -12.09 -9.18
N LEU A 37 17.48 -11.63 -8.55
CA LEU A 37 18.37 -12.46 -7.75
C LEU A 37 17.60 -13.12 -6.59
N MET A 38 16.81 -12.33 -5.85
CA MET A 38 15.96 -12.83 -4.77
C MET A 38 14.89 -13.82 -5.25
N GLY A 39 14.42 -13.72 -6.49
CA GLY A 39 13.49 -14.66 -7.12
C GLY A 39 14.13 -15.98 -7.54
N SER A 40 15.35 -15.93 -8.09
CA SER A 40 16.11 -17.10 -8.56
C SER A 40 16.66 -17.98 -7.43
N ILE A 41 16.92 -17.39 -6.25
CA ILE A 41 17.43 -18.14 -5.09
C ILE A 41 16.43 -19.21 -4.61
N ASN A 42 15.12 -19.04 -4.87
CA ASN A 42 14.12 -20.07 -4.54
C ASN A 42 14.28 -21.37 -5.36
N SER A 43 14.85 -21.32 -6.56
CA SER A 43 15.10 -22.51 -7.39
C SER A 43 16.48 -23.14 -7.18
N LEU A 44 17.45 -22.38 -6.64
CA LEU A 44 18.84 -22.85 -6.49
C LEU A 44 19.13 -23.52 -5.15
N VAL A 45 18.32 -23.23 -4.13
CA VAL A 45 18.45 -23.83 -2.81
C VAL A 45 17.21 -24.67 -2.61
N SER A 46 17.23 -25.99 -2.83
CA SER A 46 16.10 -26.87 -2.48
C SER A 46 16.18 -27.38 -1.04
N ASN A 47 17.32 -27.18 -0.37
CA ASN A 47 17.59 -27.68 0.98
C ASN A 47 17.33 -26.58 2.02
N TRP A 48 16.05 -26.28 2.25
CA TRP A 48 15.55 -25.11 3.00
C TRP A 48 15.58 -25.21 4.53
N GLU A 49 16.02 -26.32 5.12
CA GLU A 49 15.98 -26.45 6.60
C GLU A 49 17.24 -25.95 7.32
N SER A 50 18.36 -25.73 6.63
CA SER A 50 19.65 -25.56 7.33
C SER A 50 19.97 -24.12 7.78
N ASN A 51 19.36 -23.07 7.20
CA ASN A 51 19.70 -21.67 7.53
C ASN A 51 18.50 -20.71 7.62
N ARG A 52 17.82 -20.67 8.78
CA ARG A 52 16.69 -19.77 9.09
C ARG A 52 16.96 -18.29 8.79
N LEU A 53 18.18 -17.80 9.05
CA LEU A 53 18.56 -16.40 8.83
C LEU A 53 18.53 -16.01 7.35
N LEU A 54 19.05 -16.88 6.47
CA LEU A 54 19.07 -16.63 5.03
C LEU A 54 17.64 -16.53 4.48
N THR A 55 16.75 -17.42 4.93
CA THR A 55 15.33 -17.41 4.56
C THR A 55 14.63 -16.12 4.97
N ILE A 56 14.91 -15.60 6.17
CA ILE A 56 14.33 -14.35 6.66
C ILE A 56 14.83 -13.16 5.81
N ILE A 57 16.13 -13.10 5.54
CA ILE A 57 16.74 -12.03 4.74
C ILE A 57 16.18 -12.03 3.31
N ILE A 58 16.04 -13.20 2.69
CA ILE A 58 15.49 -13.31 1.32
C ILE A 58 14.00 -12.91 1.29
N LYS A 59 13.19 -13.39 2.25
CA LYS A 59 11.78 -13.02 2.34
C LYS A 59 11.58 -11.53 2.60
N ALA A 60 12.34 -10.95 3.53
CA ALA A 60 12.31 -9.53 3.84
C ALA A 60 12.77 -8.68 2.65
N GLY A 61 13.86 -9.09 1.99
CA GLY A 61 14.34 -8.45 0.76
C GLY A 61 13.27 -8.43 -0.33
N ARG A 62 12.65 -9.59 -0.63
CA ARG A 62 11.57 -9.67 -1.61
C ARG A 62 10.38 -8.77 -1.27
N GLN A 63 10.00 -8.70 0.00
CA GLN A 63 8.91 -7.82 0.48
C GLN A 63 9.24 -6.33 0.37
N LEU A 64 10.52 -5.93 0.36
CA LEU A 64 10.92 -4.53 0.20
C LEU A 64 11.11 -4.15 -1.27
N PHE A 65 11.80 -4.99 -2.05
CA PHE A 65 12.14 -4.66 -3.42
C PHE A 65 10.94 -4.75 -4.37
N ALA A 66 10.03 -5.69 -4.16
CA ALA A 66 8.85 -5.83 -5.03
C ALA A 66 7.92 -4.60 -4.99
N PRO A 67 7.50 -4.09 -3.81
CA PRO A 67 6.70 -2.86 -3.75
C PRO A 67 7.48 -1.63 -4.22
N TYR A 68 8.79 -1.59 -4.00
CA TYR A 68 9.62 -0.48 -4.47
C TYR A 68 9.68 -0.41 -6.01
N LEU A 69 9.78 -1.56 -6.69
CA LEU A 69 9.68 -1.60 -8.15
C LEU A 69 8.32 -1.11 -8.65
N VAL A 70 7.24 -1.53 -8.01
CA VAL A 70 5.88 -1.05 -8.34
C VAL A 70 5.73 0.45 -8.09
N TYR A 71 6.33 0.97 -7.03
CA TYR A 71 6.36 2.40 -6.76
C TYR A 71 7.09 3.18 -7.87
N LEU A 72 8.24 2.67 -8.32
CA LEU A 72 9.01 3.26 -9.41
C LEU A 72 8.24 3.24 -10.74
N THR A 73 7.58 2.13 -11.08
CA THR A 73 6.74 2.07 -12.29
C THR A 73 5.58 3.05 -12.20
N GLY A 74 4.93 3.19 -11.04
CA GLY A 74 3.91 4.20 -10.81
C GLY A 74 4.41 5.63 -11.01
N MET A 75 5.63 5.95 -10.55
CA MET A 75 6.24 7.26 -10.80
C MET A 75 6.53 7.52 -12.28
N LEU A 76 6.92 6.49 -13.04
CA LEU A 76 7.12 6.60 -14.49
C LEU A 76 5.78 6.83 -15.20
N LEU A 77 4.75 6.06 -14.87
CA LEU A 77 3.40 6.20 -15.44
C LEU A 77 2.83 7.60 -15.23
N LYS A 78 3.07 8.20 -14.04
CA LYS A 78 2.67 9.58 -13.74
C LYS A 78 3.30 10.61 -14.70
N ARG A 79 4.52 10.38 -15.21
CA ARG A 79 5.19 11.31 -16.12
C ARG A 79 4.63 11.28 -17.54
N VAL A 80 4.02 10.16 -17.96
CA VAL A 80 3.52 9.94 -19.32
C VAL A 80 2.07 10.43 -19.48
N SER A 81 1.49 11.08 -18.48
CA SER A 81 0.12 11.66 -18.52
C SER A 81 -0.98 10.68 -18.93
N ILE A 82 -0.79 9.38 -18.63
CA ILE A 82 -1.72 8.29 -18.99
C ILE A 82 -3.15 8.50 -18.44
N ASN A 83 -3.28 9.34 -17.41
CA ASN A 83 -4.56 9.73 -16.82
C ASN A 83 -5.61 10.21 -17.85
N THR A 84 -5.22 11.00 -18.86
CA THR A 84 -6.16 11.50 -19.88
C THR A 84 -6.67 10.36 -20.78
N PHE A 85 -5.79 9.42 -21.12
CA PHE A 85 -6.14 8.22 -21.87
C PHE A 85 -7.11 7.32 -21.09
N ILE A 86 -6.83 7.07 -19.81
CA ILE A 86 -7.71 6.28 -18.93
C ILE A 86 -9.07 6.96 -18.80
N GLN A 87 -9.10 8.28 -18.61
CA GLN A 87 -10.36 9.00 -18.43
C GLN A 87 -11.26 8.88 -19.67
N ASN A 88 -10.69 9.00 -20.88
CA ASN A 88 -11.43 8.89 -22.13
C ASN A 88 -11.98 7.46 -22.36
N ARG A 89 -11.26 6.43 -21.90
CA ARG A 89 -11.62 5.01 -22.09
C ARG A 89 -12.00 4.30 -20.79
N ARG A 90 -12.49 5.03 -19.79
CA ARG A 90 -12.69 4.55 -18.41
C ARG A 90 -13.46 3.23 -18.31
N GLY A 91 -14.57 3.07 -19.06
CA GLY A 91 -15.36 1.84 -19.03
C GLY A 91 -14.60 0.62 -19.56
N VAL A 92 -13.93 0.78 -20.71
CA VAL A 92 -13.13 -0.30 -21.34
C VAL A 92 -11.95 -0.67 -20.46
N CYS A 93 -11.22 0.31 -19.94
CA CYS A 93 -10.10 0.07 -19.03
C CYS A 93 -10.54 -0.65 -17.75
N CYS A 94 -11.71 -0.31 -17.20
CA CYS A 94 -12.27 -0.96 -16.02
C CYS A 94 -12.59 -2.45 -16.29
N ILE A 95 -13.30 -2.74 -17.40
CA ILE A 95 -13.71 -4.11 -17.74
C ILE A 95 -12.48 -4.97 -18.05
N ILE A 96 -11.53 -4.47 -18.86
CA ILE A 96 -10.32 -5.22 -19.22
C ILE A 96 -9.48 -5.50 -17.97
N SER A 97 -9.25 -4.50 -17.12
CA SER A 97 -8.46 -4.70 -15.90
C SER A 97 -9.13 -5.68 -14.94
N PHE A 98 -10.46 -5.64 -14.79
CA PHE A 98 -11.20 -6.59 -13.99
C PHE A 98 -11.07 -8.02 -14.50
N ILE A 99 -11.31 -8.25 -15.80
CA ILE A 99 -11.19 -9.59 -16.43
C ILE A 99 -9.78 -10.14 -16.25
N MET A 100 -8.75 -9.32 -16.50
CA MET A 100 -7.35 -9.73 -16.33
C MET A 100 -7.01 -10.06 -14.88
N LEU A 101 -7.50 -9.29 -13.90
CA LEU A 101 -7.29 -9.57 -12.49
C LEU A 101 -7.94 -10.90 -12.06
N VAL A 102 -9.15 -11.20 -12.54
CA VAL A 102 -9.83 -12.49 -12.29
C VAL A 102 -9.07 -13.66 -12.91
N PHE A 103 -8.48 -13.47 -14.10
CA PHE A 103 -7.63 -14.48 -14.71
C PHE A 103 -6.34 -14.70 -13.90
N MET A 104 -5.69 -13.61 -13.49
CA MET A 104 -4.47 -13.67 -12.65
C MET A 104 -4.73 -14.34 -11.31
N SER A 105 -5.90 -14.12 -10.68
CA SER A 105 -6.21 -14.75 -9.38
C SER A 105 -6.27 -16.28 -9.44
N LYS A 106 -6.43 -16.89 -10.63
CA LYS A 106 -6.36 -18.34 -10.81
C LYS A 106 -4.92 -18.86 -10.93
N ILE A 107 -4.00 -18.03 -11.41
CA ILE A 107 -2.61 -18.43 -11.70
C ILE A 107 -1.73 -18.32 -10.46
N GLY A 108 -1.95 -17.30 -9.63
CA GLY A 108 -1.06 -17.02 -8.51
C GLY A 108 -1.72 -16.23 -7.40
N ARG A 109 -1.11 -16.30 -6.22
CA ARG A 109 -1.53 -15.59 -5.02
C ARG A 109 -0.46 -14.58 -4.60
N ILE A 110 -0.91 -13.37 -4.30
CA ILE A 110 -0.07 -12.31 -3.71
C ILE A 110 -0.59 -12.07 -2.31
N ASP A 111 0.26 -12.25 -1.32
CA ASP A 111 -0.03 -11.93 0.07
C ASP A 111 1.20 -11.26 0.69
N LEU A 112 1.17 -9.93 0.77
CA LEU A 112 2.28 -9.14 1.30
C LEU A 112 2.49 -9.40 2.80
N SER A 113 1.41 -9.65 3.55
CA SER A 113 1.44 -9.90 4.99
C SER A 113 2.17 -11.20 5.31
N MET A 114 1.89 -12.24 4.53
CA MET A 114 2.54 -13.55 4.64
C MET A 114 3.85 -13.64 3.82
N GLY A 115 4.21 -12.58 3.09
CA GLY A 115 5.38 -12.53 2.23
C GLY A 115 5.35 -13.49 1.05
N ILE A 116 4.15 -13.92 0.63
CA ILE A 116 3.93 -14.84 -0.47
C ILE A 116 3.80 -14.01 -1.75
N ILE A 117 4.85 -14.04 -2.58
CA ILE A 117 4.87 -13.43 -3.90
C ILE A 117 5.30 -14.54 -4.86
N THR A 118 4.41 -14.95 -5.77
CA THR A 118 4.69 -15.99 -6.76
C THR A 118 5.82 -15.59 -7.69
N ASN A 119 5.73 -14.41 -8.29
CA ASN A 119 6.73 -13.85 -9.17
C ASN A 119 6.71 -12.31 -9.09
N ILE A 120 7.89 -11.69 -9.19
CA ILE A 120 8.07 -10.24 -9.19
C ILE A 120 7.29 -9.55 -10.32
N PHE A 121 7.32 -10.14 -11.52
CA PHE A 121 6.63 -9.62 -12.70
C PHE A 121 5.12 -9.79 -12.57
N PHE A 122 4.68 -10.91 -12.00
CA PHE A 122 3.27 -11.14 -11.70
C PHE A 122 2.75 -10.10 -10.71
N PHE A 123 3.51 -9.79 -9.65
CA PHE A 123 3.16 -8.73 -8.70
C PHE A 123 3.09 -7.34 -9.35
N MET A 124 4.05 -7.01 -10.23
CA MET A 124 4.07 -5.74 -10.93
C MET A 124 2.86 -5.58 -11.86
N LEU A 125 2.55 -6.61 -12.65
CA LEU A 125 1.41 -6.60 -13.57
C LEU A 125 0.09 -6.49 -12.80
N ALA A 126 -0.08 -7.28 -11.73
CA ALA A 126 -1.26 -7.21 -10.87
C ALA A 126 -1.44 -5.81 -10.27
N SER A 127 -0.34 -5.16 -9.86
CA SER A 127 -0.37 -3.81 -9.30
C SER A 127 -0.77 -2.76 -10.33
N ILE A 128 -0.26 -2.85 -11.56
CA ILE A 128 -0.62 -1.94 -12.65
C ILE A 128 -2.11 -2.11 -13.01
N LEU A 129 -2.59 -3.36 -13.14
CA LEU A 129 -3.98 -3.64 -13.43
C LEU A 129 -4.92 -3.18 -12.31
N GLY A 130 -4.55 -3.41 -11.05
CA GLY A 130 -5.30 -2.92 -9.88
C GLY A 130 -5.37 -1.40 -9.85
N TRP A 131 -4.25 -0.71 -10.11
CA TRP A 131 -4.24 0.74 -10.22
C TRP A 131 -5.14 1.25 -11.36
N LEU A 132 -5.05 0.64 -12.55
CA LEU A 132 -5.92 0.97 -13.68
C LEU A 132 -7.40 0.78 -13.35
N PHE A 133 -7.75 -0.31 -12.66
CA PHE A 133 -9.11 -0.60 -12.24
C PHE A 133 -9.65 0.48 -11.29
N VAL A 134 -8.92 0.77 -10.21
CA VAL A 134 -9.32 1.77 -9.21
C VAL A 134 -9.42 3.17 -9.82
N MET A 135 -8.47 3.57 -10.66
CA MET A 135 -8.52 4.87 -11.35
C MET A 135 -9.72 4.98 -12.29
N SER A 136 -10.03 3.90 -13.02
CA SER A 136 -11.16 3.85 -13.96
C SER A 136 -12.51 3.98 -13.23
N ILE A 137 -12.64 3.33 -12.08
CA ILE A 137 -13.80 3.48 -11.18
C ILE A 137 -13.86 4.91 -10.64
N GLY A 138 -12.73 5.45 -10.17
CA GLY A 138 -12.64 6.82 -9.67
C GLY A 138 -13.16 7.81 -10.71
N TYR A 139 -12.64 7.76 -11.94
CA TYR A 139 -13.11 8.62 -13.04
C TYR A 139 -14.57 8.42 -13.41
N SER A 140 -15.17 7.27 -13.11
CA SER A 140 -16.59 7.02 -13.37
C SER A 140 -17.50 7.61 -12.27
N ILE A 141 -16.99 7.75 -11.05
CA ILE A 141 -17.71 8.29 -9.89
C ILE A 141 -17.59 9.82 -9.77
N VAL A 142 -16.52 10.41 -10.33
CA VAL A 142 -16.27 11.86 -10.29
C VAL A 142 -17.48 12.64 -10.80
N GLY A 143 -18.01 13.51 -9.94
CA GLY A 143 -19.15 14.39 -10.19
C GLY A 143 -19.56 15.17 -8.94
N GLU A 144 -20.69 15.89 -8.99
CA GLU A 144 -21.18 16.70 -7.85
C GLU A 144 -21.96 15.91 -6.79
N ASN A 145 -22.06 14.60 -6.98
CA ASN A 145 -22.83 13.68 -6.15
C ASN A 145 -22.27 13.58 -4.72
N VAL A 146 -23.15 13.31 -3.76
CA VAL A 146 -22.77 13.09 -2.35
C VAL A 146 -21.73 11.98 -2.20
N LEU A 147 -21.84 10.91 -2.99
CA LEU A 147 -20.89 9.80 -3.01
C LEU A 147 -19.47 10.26 -3.40
N SER A 148 -19.33 11.07 -4.45
CA SER A 148 -18.04 11.59 -4.90
C SER A 148 -17.40 12.46 -3.81
N LYS A 149 -18.17 13.37 -3.23
CA LYS A 149 -17.71 14.25 -2.13
C LYS A 149 -17.32 13.46 -0.88
N GLY A 150 -18.08 12.42 -0.54
CA GLY A 150 -17.79 11.53 0.58
C GLY A 150 -16.47 10.78 0.40
N LEU A 151 -16.28 10.13 -0.76
CA LEU A 151 -15.05 9.41 -1.08
C LEU A 151 -13.84 10.35 -1.17
N GLU A 152 -14.00 11.55 -1.72
CA GLU A 152 -12.94 12.56 -1.75
C GLU A 152 -12.55 13.00 -0.34
N TYR A 153 -13.53 13.21 0.54
CA TYR A 153 -13.28 13.57 1.94
C TYR A 153 -12.52 12.47 2.68
N MET A 154 -12.97 11.21 2.55
CA MET A 154 -12.28 10.05 3.13
C MET A 154 -10.84 9.92 2.60
N GLY A 155 -10.64 10.13 1.29
CA GLY A 155 -9.33 10.11 0.65
C GLY A 155 -8.36 11.14 1.21
N LYS A 156 -8.84 12.37 1.48
CA LYS A 156 -8.03 13.44 2.10
C LYS A 156 -7.61 13.14 3.53
N GLN A 157 -8.37 12.32 4.25
CA GLN A 157 -8.09 11.93 5.64
C GLN A 157 -7.40 10.57 5.79
N THR A 158 -6.95 9.95 4.69
CA THR A 158 -6.26 8.65 4.69
C THR A 158 -5.13 8.55 5.71
N MET A 159 -4.29 9.57 5.84
CA MET A 159 -3.20 9.58 6.82
C MET A 159 -3.71 9.52 8.27
N CYS A 160 -4.78 10.26 8.57
CA CYS A 160 -5.39 10.23 9.90
C CYS A 160 -6.05 8.87 10.18
N ILE A 161 -6.74 8.31 9.18
CA ILE A 161 -7.32 6.96 9.25
C ILE A 161 -6.23 5.95 9.57
N ILE A 162 -5.15 5.87 8.77
CA ILE A 162 -4.08 4.87 8.96
C ILE A 162 -3.45 4.98 10.35
N ALA A 163 -3.23 6.20 10.85
CA ALA A 163 -2.64 6.44 12.16
C ALA A 163 -3.52 5.93 13.31
N LEU A 164 -4.84 6.10 13.23
CA LEU A 164 -5.78 5.77 14.31
C LEU A 164 -6.49 4.41 14.11
N HIS A 165 -6.35 3.75 12.96
CA HIS A 165 -7.12 2.54 12.66
C HIS A 165 -6.79 1.38 13.61
N LEU A 166 -5.51 1.19 13.99
CA LEU A 166 -5.09 0.12 14.90
C LEU A 166 -5.69 0.31 16.30
N ILE A 167 -5.73 1.55 16.77
CA ILE A 167 -6.35 1.90 18.07
C ILE A 167 -7.86 1.63 17.99
N SER A 168 -8.48 2.00 16.87
CA SER A 168 -9.90 1.76 16.61
C SER A 168 -10.24 0.27 16.60
N PHE A 169 -9.36 -0.58 16.07
CA PHE A 169 -9.54 -2.03 16.12
C PHE A 169 -9.49 -2.55 17.56
N LYS A 170 -8.55 -2.10 18.39
CA LYS A 170 -8.49 -2.52 19.79
C LYS A 170 -9.77 -2.15 20.55
N LEU A 171 -10.39 -1.01 20.27
CA LEU A 171 -11.69 -0.66 20.84
C LEU A 171 -12.77 -1.69 20.48
N VAL A 172 -12.87 -2.07 19.20
CA VAL A 172 -13.83 -3.12 18.77
C VAL A 172 -13.55 -4.44 19.48
N SER A 173 -12.28 -4.83 19.61
CA SER A 173 -11.90 -6.06 20.33
C SER A 173 -12.31 -6.03 21.79
N VAL A 174 -12.11 -4.91 22.50
CA VAL A 174 -12.54 -4.75 23.91
C VAL A 174 -14.07 -4.88 24.02
N PHE A 175 -14.82 -4.16 23.19
CA PHE A 175 -16.29 -4.23 23.21
C PHE A 175 -16.80 -5.64 22.93
N TYR A 176 -16.18 -6.36 21.99
CA TYR A 176 -16.55 -7.74 21.70
C TYR A 176 -16.31 -8.67 22.90
N LEU A 177 -15.11 -8.63 23.50
CA LEU A 177 -14.75 -9.49 24.64
C LEU A 177 -15.61 -9.21 25.88
N LEU A 178 -16.01 -7.95 26.10
CA LEU A 178 -16.94 -7.57 27.16
C LEU A 178 -18.33 -8.20 26.97
N ILE A 179 -18.85 -8.19 25.74
CA ILE A 179 -20.18 -8.78 25.45
C ILE A 179 -20.13 -10.30 25.56
N THR A 180 -19.04 -10.93 25.12
CA THR A 180 -18.91 -12.40 25.10
C THR A 180 -18.31 -12.97 26.39
N ASN A 181 -18.02 -12.15 27.40
CA ASN A 181 -17.34 -12.53 28.66
C ASN A 181 -16.14 -13.46 28.42
N SER A 182 -15.39 -13.20 27.35
CA SER A 182 -14.26 -14.03 26.93
C SER A 182 -12.96 -13.55 27.57
N ASP A 183 -11.94 -14.39 27.54
CA ASP A 183 -10.64 -14.06 28.14
C ASP A 183 -10.04 -12.79 27.53
N PHE A 184 -9.76 -11.81 28.38
CA PHE A 184 -9.08 -10.56 28.01
C PHE A 184 -7.66 -10.80 27.50
N MET A 185 -7.05 -11.96 27.75
CA MET A 185 -5.76 -12.32 27.19
C MET A 185 -5.77 -12.35 25.65
N LEU A 186 -6.94 -12.62 25.04
CA LEU A 186 -7.12 -12.54 23.59
C LEU A 186 -6.92 -11.12 23.04
N LEU A 187 -7.06 -10.08 23.88
CA LEU A 187 -6.81 -8.69 23.48
C LEU A 187 -5.34 -8.44 23.10
N ALA A 188 -4.41 -9.29 23.54
CA ALA A 188 -3.01 -9.22 23.14
C ALA A 188 -2.78 -9.63 21.67
N SER A 189 -3.75 -10.26 21.00
CA SER A 189 -3.61 -10.64 19.60
C SER A 189 -3.44 -9.41 18.70
N PHE A 190 -2.48 -9.46 17.78
CA PHE A 190 -2.22 -8.37 16.86
C PHE A 190 -2.77 -8.71 15.47
N PRO A 191 -3.43 -7.77 14.75
CA PRO A 191 -4.10 -6.55 15.20
C PRO A 191 -5.59 -6.75 15.52
N VAL A 192 -6.13 -7.92 15.16
CA VAL A 192 -7.54 -8.29 15.22
C VAL A 192 -7.67 -9.60 16.01
N LEU A 193 -8.83 -9.86 16.62
CA LEU A 193 -9.11 -11.16 17.25
C LEU A 193 -9.18 -12.27 16.20
N ASP A 194 -8.33 -13.29 16.34
CA ASP A 194 -8.30 -14.41 15.41
C ASP A 194 -9.51 -15.32 15.59
N LYS A 195 -10.11 -15.75 14.47
CA LYS A 195 -11.06 -16.88 14.35
C LYS A 195 -12.32 -16.86 15.24
N THR A 196 -12.69 -15.71 15.82
CA THR A 196 -13.79 -15.65 16.80
C THR A 196 -15.18 -15.53 16.16
N ASN A 197 -15.35 -14.76 15.07
CA ASN A 197 -16.67 -14.61 14.43
C ASN A 197 -16.56 -14.12 12.96
N ARG A 198 -17.37 -14.70 12.06
CA ARG A 198 -17.44 -14.36 10.62
C ARG A 198 -17.98 -12.95 10.34
N ILE A 199 -18.65 -12.30 11.29
CA ILE A 199 -19.24 -10.96 11.11
C ILE A 199 -18.30 -9.86 11.66
N LEU A 200 -17.37 -10.22 12.55
CA LEU A 200 -16.58 -9.24 13.29
C LEU A 200 -15.70 -8.36 12.40
N TRP A 201 -15.25 -8.87 11.24
CA TRP A 201 -14.48 -8.09 10.27
C TRP A 201 -15.25 -6.87 9.72
N VAL A 202 -16.59 -6.93 9.66
CA VAL A 202 -17.43 -5.81 9.22
C VAL A 202 -17.35 -4.68 10.24
N PHE A 203 -17.46 -5.01 11.53
CA PHE A 203 -17.34 -4.04 12.62
C PHE A 203 -15.95 -3.42 12.68
N TYR A 204 -14.89 -4.24 12.53
CA TYR A 204 -13.53 -3.71 12.41
C TYR A 204 -13.41 -2.73 11.25
N SER A 205 -13.90 -3.09 10.06
CA SER A 205 -13.81 -2.23 8.88
C SER A 205 -14.59 -0.93 9.05
N LEU A 206 -15.78 -1.00 9.65
CA LEU A 206 -16.64 0.15 9.90
C LEU A 206 -15.97 1.09 10.92
N VAL A 207 -15.72 0.61 12.13
CA VAL A 207 -15.17 1.43 13.23
C VAL A 207 -13.75 1.90 12.90
N GLY A 208 -12.93 1.05 12.26
CA GLY A 208 -11.57 1.38 11.85
C GLY A 208 -11.46 2.54 10.87
N VAL A 209 -12.53 2.87 10.14
CA VAL A 209 -12.57 4.00 9.20
C VAL A 209 -13.39 5.16 9.76
N PHE A 210 -14.58 4.90 10.29
CA PHE A 210 -15.48 5.95 10.76
C PHE A 210 -14.99 6.61 12.05
N LEU A 211 -14.39 5.86 12.98
CA LEU A 211 -13.93 6.44 14.24
C LEU A 211 -12.77 7.44 14.04
N PRO A 212 -11.70 7.13 13.27
CA PRO A 212 -10.68 8.13 12.94
C PRO A 212 -11.24 9.38 12.25
N LEU A 213 -12.20 9.21 11.33
CA LEU A 213 -12.84 10.32 10.64
C LEU A 213 -13.61 11.22 11.60
N LEU A 214 -14.38 10.64 12.52
CA LEU A 214 -15.12 11.40 13.54
C LEU A 214 -14.17 12.17 14.47
N LEU A 215 -13.05 11.55 14.86
CA LEU A 215 -12.03 12.19 15.69
C LEU A 215 -11.36 13.37 14.97
N ASP A 216 -10.99 13.21 13.69
CA ASP A 216 -10.44 14.30 12.88
C ASP A 216 -11.44 15.46 12.71
N MET A 217 -12.72 15.14 12.45
CA MET A 217 -13.80 16.13 12.37
C MET A 217 -13.95 16.91 13.67
N PHE A 218 -13.97 16.22 14.81
CA PHE A 218 -14.08 16.83 16.13
C PHE A 218 -12.87 17.71 16.43
N TYR A 219 -11.67 17.21 16.17
CA TYR A 219 -10.43 17.96 16.35
C TYR A 219 -10.41 19.26 15.53
N ARG A 220 -10.79 19.21 14.25
CA ARG A 220 -10.88 20.40 13.39
C ARG A 220 -11.94 21.39 13.87
N LYS A 221 -13.09 20.90 14.32
CA LYS A 221 -14.17 21.74 14.86
C LYS A 221 -13.74 22.45 16.14
N CYS A 222 -13.09 21.74 17.06
CA CYS A 222 -12.51 22.31 18.28
C CYS A 222 -11.41 23.32 17.95
N LYS A 223 -10.49 22.98 17.04
CA LYS A 223 -9.44 23.91 16.60
C LYS A 223 -10.00 25.22 16.02
N LYS A 224 -11.06 25.13 15.21
CA LYS A 224 -11.74 26.30 14.64
C LYS A 224 -12.43 27.14 15.71
N ARG A 225 -13.05 26.50 16.71
CA ARG A 225 -13.75 27.17 17.82
C ARG A 225 -12.79 27.86 18.80
N TYR A 226 -11.64 27.24 19.10
CA TYR A 226 -10.68 27.75 20.08
C TYR A 226 -9.52 28.56 19.48
N GLY A 227 -9.57 28.88 18.19
CA GLY A 227 -8.62 29.81 17.56
C GLY A 227 -7.15 29.42 17.68
N MET A 228 -6.84 28.12 17.85
CA MET A 228 -5.45 27.67 17.98
C MET A 228 -4.72 27.91 16.66
N LYS A 229 -4.01 29.04 16.58
CA LYS A 229 -3.10 29.42 15.48
C LYS A 229 -2.13 28.27 15.22
N LYS A 230 -1.80 28.05 13.94
CA LYS A 230 -0.69 27.15 13.57
C LYS A 230 0.56 27.62 14.32
N VAL A 231 1.10 26.74 15.16
CA VAL A 231 2.53 26.75 15.51
C VAL A 231 3.30 26.27 14.28
#